data_AF-A0A428WGI1-F1
#
_entry.id   AF-A0A428WGI1-F1
#
_cell.length_a   1.000
_cell.length_b   1.000
_cell.length_c   1.000
_cell.angle_alpha   90.00
_cell.angle_beta   90.00
_cell.angle_gamma   90.00
#
_symmetry.space_group_name_H-M   'P 1'
#
loop_
_entity.id
_entity.type
_entity.pdbx_description
1 polymer ?
#
loop_
_entity_poly.entity_id
_entity_poly.type
_entity_poly.pdbx_seq_one_letter_code
_entity_poly.pdbx_strand_id
1 'polypeptide(L)'
;MAAGQIIDEDSELALQHAIAARRLASRIAVVREAVGLAAYAVGDWTTAIAELRTYHRMTGRQTHLAELADCERALGRPERAIDLFRGADKESLDKAGAIELLIVAAGARGDLGQHDAAVAMLQVRELTADEDGEWAVRLRYAYADALLAAGRREEAREWFARAAAADEDSLTDAAERLLELDGVTIEGDDNEDEDDETGDTPVADSDQPSTDADDDDAADDDDADDADDADDADDADDDDDEDEDEDDDDDEDDDDEDDDDDDDDDDDDEVTEAQATDTPAGDEPADADVAPVGEESERPAKGDKEPEA
;
A
#
# COMPACT_ATOMS: atom_id res chain seq x y z
N MET A 1 6.76 3.45 8.95
CA MET A 1 6.09 4.79 9.00
C MET A 1 4.58 4.66 9.20
N ALA A 2 4.13 4.26 10.39
CA ALA A 2 2.73 4.40 10.78
C ALA A 2 2.29 5.88 10.63
N ALA A 3 1.74 6.24 9.47
CA ALA A 3 1.38 7.62 9.14
C ALA A 3 0.09 8.07 9.84
N GLY A 4 -0.53 7.20 10.66
CA GLY A 4 -1.79 7.49 11.33
C GLY A 4 -1.73 7.68 12.85
N GLN A 5 -0.67 7.25 13.56
CA GLN A 5 -0.70 7.18 15.03
C GLN A 5 0.46 7.84 15.78
N ILE A 6 1.38 8.53 15.09
CA ILE A 6 2.36 9.42 15.73
C ILE A 6 2.34 10.79 15.04
N ILE A 7 1.15 11.36 14.93
CA ILE A 7 0.88 12.77 14.60
C ILE A 7 0.16 13.33 15.83
N ASP A 8 0.85 13.48 16.96
CA ASP A 8 0.14 13.90 18.18
C ASP A 8 0.84 14.97 19.01
N GLU A 9 1.94 15.55 18.52
CA GLU A 9 2.47 16.79 19.10
C GLU A 9 2.73 17.84 17.99
N ASP A 10 1.61 18.39 17.49
CA ASP A 10 1.41 19.60 16.69
C ASP A 10 2.05 19.60 15.28
N SER A 11 1.58 18.68 14.42
CA SER A 11 1.95 18.62 13.00
C SER A 11 1.64 19.93 12.25
N GLU A 12 0.55 20.62 12.62
CA GLU A 12 0.23 21.96 12.11
C GLU A 12 1.30 22.99 12.47
N LEU A 13 1.77 23.02 13.72
CA LEU A 13 2.86 23.90 14.14
C LEU A 13 4.17 23.53 13.43
N ALA A 14 4.46 22.25 13.25
CA ALA A 14 5.62 21.79 12.48
C ALA A 14 5.56 22.31 11.03
N LEU A 15 4.40 22.24 10.38
CA LEU A 15 4.20 22.81 9.05
C LEU A 15 4.39 24.34 9.05
N GLN A 16 3.83 25.05 10.03
CA GLN A 16 4.02 26.51 10.14
C GLN A 16 5.50 26.88 10.27
N HIS A 17 6.26 26.15 11.10
CA HIS A 17 7.70 26.34 11.25
C HIS A 17 8.46 26.04 9.96
N ALA A 18 8.12 24.95 9.27
CA ALA A 18 8.73 24.58 8.00
C ALA A 18 8.46 25.65 6.91
N ILE A 19 7.23 26.17 6.82
CA ILE A 19 6.86 27.25 5.89
C ILE A 19 7.63 28.52 6.21
N ALA A 20 7.76 28.88 7.49
CA ALA A 20 8.56 30.03 7.91
C ALA A 20 10.03 29.88 7.51
N ALA A 21 10.62 28.69 7.71
CA ALA A 21 11.98 28.38 7.26
C ALA A 21 12.11 28.48 5.74
N ARG A 22 11.14 27.97 4.98
CA ARG A 22 11.09 28.07 3.51
C ARG A 22 11.10 29.51 3.02
N ARG A 23 10.41 30.44 3.69
CA ARG A 23 10.42 31.87 3.31
C ARG A 23 11.82 32.47 3.37
N LEU A 24 12.68 31.96 4.27
CA LEU A 24 14.05 32.41 4.44
C LEU A 24 15.05 31.64 3.55
N ALA A 25 14.76 30.37 3.26
CA ALA A 25 15.71 29.42 2.67
C ALA A 25 15.09 28.55 1.56
N SER A 26 14.38 29.18 0.62
CA SER A 26 13.65 28.50 -0.46
C SER A 26 14.51 27.65 -1.40
N ARG A 27 15.82 27.91 -1.50
CA ARG A 27 16.73 27.14 -2.37
C ARG A 27 17.48 26.02 -1.65
N ILE A 28 17.06 25.65 -0.44
CA ILE A 28 17.69 24.60 0.36
C ILE A 28 16.81 23.35 0.32
N ALA A 29 17.34 22.25 -0.21
CA ALA A 29 16.57 21.02 -0.44
C ALA A 29 15.97 20.45 0.85
N VAL A 30 16.73 20.40 1.96
CA VAL A 30 16.21 19.90 3.25
C VAL A 30 15.06 20.76 3.79
N VAL A 31 14.99 22.04 3.41
CA VAL A 31 13.84 22.90 3.79
C VAL A 31 12.61 22.56 2.95
N ARG A 32 12.79 22.19 1.67
CA ARG A 32 11.71 21.65 0.83
C ARG A 32 11.17 20.35 1.37
N GLU A 33 12.07 19.44 1.72
CA GLU A 33 11.77 18.15 2.33
C GLU A 33 10.95 18.33 3.61
N ALA A 34 11.40 19.19 4.53
CA ALA A 34 10.71 19.45 5.78
C ALA A 34 9.28 19.99 5.57
N VAL A 35 9.08 20.92 4.62
CA VAL A 35 7.72 21.41 4.30
C VAL A 35 6.88 20.30 3.69
N GLY A 36 7.44 19.51 2.76
CA GLY A 36 6.74 18.43 2.09
C GLY A 36 6.25 17.35 3.06
N LEU A 37 7.12 16.90 3.97
CA LEU A 37 6.78 15.90 4.98
C LEU A 37 5.81 16.43 6.04
N ALA A 38 5.97 17.68 6.49
CA ALA A 38 5.03 18.28 7.42
C ALA A 38 3.64 18.49 6.77
N ALA A 39 3.60 18.87 5.49
CA ALA A 39 2.36 18.99 4.73
C ALA A 39 1.69 17.62 4.54
N TYR A 40 2.46 16.58 4.27
CA TYR A 40 1.97 15.21 4.22
C TYR A 40 1.35 14.77 5.56
N ALA A 41 2.02 15.06 6.68
CA ALA A 41 1.53 14.70 8.02
C ALA A 41 0.20 15.37 8.39
N VAL A 42 -0.10 16.58 7.90
CA VAL A 42 -1.39 17.26 8.16
C VAL A 42 -2.44 17.04 7.07
N GLY A 43 -2.12 16.26 6.03
CA GLY A 43 -3.03 16.02 4.91
C GLY A 43 -3.15 17.16 3.88
N ASP A 44 -2.21 18.11 3.87
CA ASP A 44 -2.09 19.08 2.77
C ASP A 44 -1.34 18.43 1.58
N TRP A 45 -2.05 17.54 0.90
CA TRP A 45 -1.51 16.72 -0.20
C TRP A 45 -0.96 17.55 -1.36
N THR A 46 -1.58 18.70 -1.65
CA THR A 46 -1.16 19.56 -2.77
C THR A 46 0.17 20.23 -2.46
N THR A 47 0.33 20.77 -1.25
CA THR A 47 1.61 21.33 -0.81
C THR A 47 2.68 20.25 -0.71
N ALA A 48 2.34 19.08 -0.15
CA ALA A 48 3.26 17.95 -0.05
C ALA A 48 3.82 17.54 -1.43
N ILE A 49 2.96 17.36 -2.43
CA ILE A 49 3.36 17.02 -3.80
C ILE A 49 4.30 18.08 -4.38
N ALA A 50 3.95 19.36 -4.26
CA ALA A 50 4.74 20.44 -4.84
C ALA A 50 6.16 20.51 -4.26
N GLU A 51 6.27 20.39 -2.93
CA GLU A 51 7.53 20.54 -2.21
C GLU A 51 8.41 19.28 -2.34
N LEU A 52 7.83 18.07 -2.26
CA LEU A 52 8.56 16.81 -2.43
C LEU A 52 9.05 16.61 -3.88
N ARG A 53 8.26 17.01 -4.90
CA ARG A 53 8.75 17.04 -6.30
C ARG A 53 9.90 18.04 -6.47
N THR A 54 9.84 19.18 -5.77
CA THR A 54 10.92 20.16 -5.79
C THR A 54 12.18 19.62 -5.13
N TYR A 55 12.05 18.95 -3.97
CA TYR A 55 13.14 18.22 -3.33
C TYR A 55 13.76 17.18 -4.27
N HIS A 56 12.93 16.39 -4.95
CA HIS A 56 13.39 15.40 -5.91
C HIS A 56 14.20 16.04 -7.05
N ARG A 57 13.70 17.10 -7.70
CA ARG A 57 14.43 17.83 -8.75
C ARG A 57 15.75 18.42 -8.27
N MET A 58 15.81 18.91 -7.02
CA MET A 58 17.01 19.53 -6.47
C MET A 58 18.10 18.52 -6.09
N THR A 59 17.71 17.31 -5.68
CA THR A 59 18.63 16.31 -5.12
C THR A 59 18.89 15.12 -6.04
N GLY A 60 18.00 14.87 -6.99
CA GLY A 60 17.94 13.64 -7.78
C GLY A 60 17.48 12.40 -7.00
N ARG A 61 17.11 12.53 -5.71
CA ARG A 61 16.81 11.38 -4.84
C ARG A 61 15.32 11.08 -4.79
N GLN A 62 14.94 9.81 -4.91
CA GLN A 62 13.54 9.36 -4.86
C GLN A 62 13.08 8.96 -3.44
N THR A 63 13.73 9.46 -2.38
CA THR A 63 13.50 9.04 -0.99
C THR A 63 12.04 9.09 -0.55
N HIS A 64 11.26 10.06 -1.07
CA HIS A 64 9.86 10.31 -0.66
C HIS A 64 8.82 9.93 -1.72
N LEU A 65 9.14 8.90 -2.52
CA LEU A 65 8.26 8.49 -3.62
C LEU A 65 6.97 7.84 -3.12
N ALA A 66 7.01 7.15 -1.96
CA ALA A 66 5.85 6.54 -1.34
C ALA A 66 4.83 7.60 -0.90
N GLU A 67 5.28 8.66 -0.23
CA GLU A 67 4.48 9.79 0.22
C GLU A 67 3.87 10.54 -0.97
N LEU A 68 4.63 10.73 -2.05
CA LEU A 68 4.12 11.30 -3.30
C LEU A 68 3.00 10.46 -3.92
N ALA A 69 3.19 9.14 -3.97
CA ALA A 69 2.18 8.22 -4.51
C ALA A 69 0.92 8.22 -3.63
N ASP A 70 1.10 8.26 -2.31
CA ASP A 70 -0.01 8.27 -1.35
C ASP A 70 -0.80 9.58 -1.42
N CYS A 71 -0.14 10.73 -1.59
CA CYS A 71 -0.80 12.01 -1.84
C CYS A 71 -1.67 11.97 -3.11
N GLU A 72 -1.17 11.41 -4.22
CA GLU A 72 -1.97 11.30 -5.45
C GLU A 72 -3.18 10.37 -5.24
N ARG A 73 -3.00 9.27 -4.49
CA ARG A 73 -4.09 8.37 -4.11
C ARG A 73 -5.15 9.09 -3.27
N ALA A 74 -4.73 9.84 -2.24
CA ALA A 74 -5.60 10.63 -1.37
C ALA A 74 -6.38 11.73 -2.14
N LEU A 75 -5.83 12.22 -3.25
CA LEU A 75 -6.51 13.15 -4.18
C LEU A 75 -7.41 12.44 -5.20
N GLY A 76 -7.67 11.13 -5.03
CA GLY A 76 -8.53 10.34 -5.91
C GLY A 76 -7.89 10.03 -7.27
N ARG A 77 -6.56 9.97 -7.35
CA ARG A 77 -5.80 9.67 -8.58
C ARG A 77 -4.96 8.40 -8.43
N PRO A 78 -5.57 7.24 -8.13
CA PRO A 78 -4.85 5.99 -7.87
C PRO A 78 -3.96 5.54 -9.05
N GLU A 79 -4.33 5.84 -10.30
CA GLU A 79 -3.51 5.52 -11.47
C GLU A 79 -2.14 6.21 -11.41
N ARG A 80 -2.08 7.47 -10.94
CA ARG A 80 -0.80 8.18 -10.76
C ARG A 80 0.09 7.53 -9.71
N ALA A 81 -0.49 7.02 -8.63
CA ALA A 81 0.26 6.28 -7.61
C ALA A 81 0.90 5.01 -8.19
N ILE A 82 0.16 4.29 -9.05
CA ILE A 82 0.66 3.10 -9.76
C ILE A 82 1.78 3.47 -10.75
N ASP A 83 1.63 4.59 -11.48
CA ASP A 83 2.65 5.04 -12.43
C ASP A 83 3.94 5.48 -11.73
N LEU A 84 3.85 6.13 -10.57
CA LEU A 84 5.02 6.45 -9.74
C LEU A 84 5.75 5.18 -9.28
N PHE A 85 5.02 4.14 -8.86
CA PHE A 85 5.62 2.85 -8.53
C PHE A 85 6.32 2.19 -9.72
N ARG A 86 5.72 2.25 -10.92
CA ARG A 86 6.31 1.70 -12.15
C ARG A 86 7.56 2.45 -12.60
N GLY A 87 7.57 3.77 -12.44
CA GLY A 87 8.69 4.65 -12.80
C GLY A 87 9.80 4.74 -11.73
N ALA A 88 9.63 4.06 -10.59
CA ALA A 88 10.58 4.10 -9.49
C ALA A 88 11.93 3.49 -9.89
N ASP A 89 13.02 4.19 -9.57
CA ASP A 89 14.36 3.62 -9.61
C ASP A 89 14.57 2.78 -8.34
N LYS A 90 14.29 1.48 -8.45
CA LYS A 90 14.34 0.52 -7.35
C LYS A 90 15.74 0.39 -6.73
N GLU A 91 16.81 0.67 -7.48
CA GLU A 91 18.17 0.62 -6.94
C GLU A 91 18.50 1.82 -6.06
N SER A 92 17.78 2.93 -6.26
CA SER A 92 17.95 4.17 -5.50
C SER A 92 17.16 4.19 -4.19
N LEU A 93 16.15 3.32 -4.04
CA LEU A 93 15.33 3.20 -2.85
C LEU A 93 15.98 2.25 -1.85
N ASP A 94 15.91 2.62 -0.57
CA ASP A 94 16.17 1.65 0.47
C ASP A 94 15.02 0.64 0.57
N LYS A 95 15.27 -0.47 1.26
CA LYS A 95 14.30 -1.57 1.36
C LYS A 95 12.98 -1.12 1.97
N ALA A 96 13.04 -0.29 3.02
CA ALA A 96 11.84 0.23 3.67
C ALA A 96 11.03 1.08 2.69
N GLY A 97 11.61 2.09 2.04
CA GLY A 97 10.92 2.94 1.07
C GLY A 97 10.37 2.17 -0.13
N ALA A 98 11.08 1.14 -0.61
CA ALA A 98 10.59 0.29 -1.69
C ALA A 98 9.34 -0.53 -1.28
N ILE A 99 9.30 -1.06 -0.06
CA ILE A 99 8.13 -1.77 0.48
C ILE A 99 6.98 -0.81 0.73
N GLU A 100 7.24 0.38 1.27
CA GLU A 100 6.19 1.38 1.49
C GLU A 100 5.54 1.82 0.16
N LEU A 101 6.35 2.08 -0.87
CA LEU A 101 5.82 2.39 -2.20
C LEU A 101 5.01 1.23 -2.81
N LEU A 102 5.45 -0.02 -2.58
CA LEU A 102 4.71 -1.21 -2.99
C LEU A 102 3.34 -1.29 -2.31
N ILE A 103 3.29 -1.06 -1.00
CA ILE A 103 2.04 -1.03 -0.21
C ILE A 103 1.11 0.05 -0.75
N VAL A 104 1.61 1.26 -1.00
CA VAL A 104 0.80 2.37 -1.52
C VAL A 104 0.20 2.02 -2.89
N ALA A 105 1.00 1.46 -3.79
CA ALA A 105 0.55 1.09 -5.12
C ALA A 105 -0.42 -0.11 -5.13
N ALA A 106 -0.27 -1.06 -4.19
CA ALA A 106 -1.26 -2.12 -3.99
C ALA A 106 -2.59 -1.55 -3.46
N GLY A 107 -2.54 -0.60 -2.53
CA GLY A 107 -3.73 0.13 -2.08
C GLY A 107 -4.43 0.86 -3.23
N ALA A 108 -3.67 1.54 -4.09
CA ALA A 108 -4.22 2.22 -5.28
C ALA A 108 -4.90 1.25 -6.27
N ARG A 109 -4.43 -0.01 -6.38
CA ARG A 109 -5.16 -1.05 -7.11
C ARG A 109 -6.48 -1.41 -6.44
N GLY A 110 -6.50 -1.47 -5.10
CA GLY A 110 -7.70 -1.65 -4.30
C GLY A 110 -8.74 -0.56 -4.54
N ASP A 111 -8.33 0.71 -4.60
CA ASP A 111 -9.22 1.85 -4.89
C ASP A 111 -9.90 1.73 -6.27
N LEU A 112 -9.22 1.09 -7.22
CA LEU A 112 -9.75 0.77 -8.56
C LEU A 112 -10.61 -0.50 -8.59
N GLY A 113 -10.89 -1.11 -7.44
CA GLY A 113 -11.62 -2.38 -7.32
C GLY A 113 -10.82 -3.61 -7.74
N GLN A 114 -9.51 -3.48 -7.96
CA GLN A 114 -8.64 -4.54 -8.47
C GLN A 114 -8.02 -5.34 -7.32
N HIS A 115 -8.87 -5.87 -6.42
CA HIS A 115 -8.44 -6.48 -5.16
C HIS A 115 -7.50 -7.68 -5.35
N ASP A 116 -7.78 -8.57 -6.30
CA ASP A 116 -6.89 -9.71 -6.59
C ASP A 116 -5.50 -9.26 -7.07
N ALA A 117 -5.44 -8.17 -7.85
CA ALA A 117 -4.17 -7.61 -8.32
C ALA A 117 -3.39 -6.98 -7.17
N ALA A 118 -4.07 -6.33 -6.22
CA ALA A 118 -3.45 -5.80 -5.00
C ALA A 118 -2.82 -6.93 -4.17
N VAL A 119 -3.56 -8.02 -3.95
CA VAL A 119 -3.06 -9.22 -3.25
C VAL A 119 -1.83 -9.78 -3.96
N ALA A 120 -1.89 -9.98 -5.29
CA ALA A 120 -0.78 -10.53 -6.06
C ALA A 120 0.48 -9.65 -5.99
N MET A 121 0.32 -8.31 -5.98
CA MET A 121 1.45 -7.37 -5.87
C MET A 121 2.23 -7.52 -4.57
N LEU A 122 1.53 -7.78 -3.47
CA LEU A 122 2.11 -7.84 -2.12
C LEU A 122 2.75 -9.20 -1.80
N GLN A 123 2.59 -10.22 -2.65
CA GLN A 123 3.23 -11.53 -2.51
C GLN A 123 4.70 -11.52 -2.93
N VAL A 124 5.49 -10.66 -2.28
CA VAL A 124 6.95 -10.58 -2.44
C VAL A 124 7.66 -11.48 -1.43
N ARG A 125 8.94 -11.78 -1.67
CA ARG A 125 9.74 -12.63 -0.76
C ARG A 125 9.85 -12.04 0.65
N GLU A 126 9.81 -10.72 0.76
CA GLU A 126 9.90 -9.98 2.03
C GLU A 126 8.69 -10.24 2.93
N LEU A 127 7.53 -10.63 2.37
CA LEU A 127 6.30 -10.91 3.13
C LEU A 127 6.48 -12.05 4.13
N THR A 128 7.30 -13.06 3.78
CA THR A 128 7.58 -14.26 4.59
C THR A 128 9.00 -14.26 5.16
N ALA A 129 9.75 -13.18 5.02
CA ALA A 129 11.08 -13.07 5.59
C ALA A 129 11.01 -12.99 7.13
N ASP A 130 12.01 -13.61 7.77
CA ASP A 130 12.23 -13.56 9.22
C ASP A 130 12.96 -12.25 9.57
N GLU A 131 12.22 -11.15 9.42
CA GLU A 131 12.66 -9.80 9.71
C GLU A 131 11.57 -9.08 10.52
N ASP A 132 12.02 -8.31 11.51
CA ASP A 132 11.17 -7.63 12.50
C ASP A 132 11.21 -6.10 12.35
N GLY A 133 11.49 -5.60 11.13
CA GLY A 133 11.44 -4.16 10.88
C GLY A 133 9.99 -3.66 10.81
N GLU A 134 9.76 -2.38 11.14
CA GLU A 134 8.43 -1.74 11.03
C GLU A 134 7.76 -1.99 9.66
N TRP A 135 8.56 -1.93 8.59
CA TRP A 135 8.09 -2.16 7.22
C TRP A 135 7.54 -3.58 7.02
N ALA A 136 8.05 -4.58 7.76
CA ALA A 136 7.60 -5.97 7.68
C ALA A 136 6.22 -6.13 8.33
N VAL A 137 6.00 -5.50 9.49
CA VAL A 137 4.69 -5.42 10.15
C VAL A 137 3.67 -4.81 9.21
N ARG A 138 3.99 -3.65 8.62
CA ARG A 138 3.10 -2.95 7.69
C ARG A 138 2.83 -3.73 6.41
N LEU A 139 3.82 -4.45 5.88
CA LEU A 139 3.63 -5.31 4.70
C LEU A 139 2.66 -6.46 4.99
N ARG A 140 2.81 -7.14 6.13
CA ARG A 140 1.92 -8.24 6.56
C ARG A 140 0.51 -7.73 6.81
N TYR A 141 0.39 -6.56 7.46
CA TYR A 141 -0.88 -5.88 7.67
C TYR A 141 -1.58 -5.53 6.35
N ALA A 142 -0.90 -4.84 5.44
CA ALA A 142 -1.44 -4.46 4.13
C ALA A 142 -1.85 -5.68 3.30
N TYR A 143 -1.11 -6.78 3.40
CA TYR A 143 -1.48 -8.03 2.73
C TYR A 143 -2.75 -8.65 3.31
N ALA A 144 -2.91 -8.63 4.64
CA ALA A 144 -4.12 -9.09 5.31
C ALA A 144 -5.35 -8.26 4.91
N ASP A 145 -5.23 -6.93 4.87
CA ASP A 145 -6.29 -6.03 4.42
C ASP A 145 -6.65 -6.28 2.94
N ALA A 146 -5.65 -6.45 2.07
CA ALA A 146 -5.89 -6.77 0.65
C ALA A 146 -6.62 -8.11 0.47
N LEU A 147 -6.26 -9.14 1.25
CA LEU A 147 -6.95 -10.43 1.27
C LEU A 147 -8.41 -10.26 1.71
N LEU A 148 -8.65 -9.47 2.75
CA LEU A 148 -10.00 -9.24 3.26
C LEU A 148 -10.87 -8.52 2.23
N ALA A 149 -10.33 -7.49 1.57
CA ALA A 149 -11.00 -6.77 0.48
C ALA A 149 -11.32 -7.68 -0.72
N ALA A 150 -10.48 -8.68 -0.99
CA ALA A 150 -10.73 -9.72 -1.99
C ALA A 150 -11.71 -10.82 -1.53
N GLY A 151 -12.29 -10.71 -0.33
CA GLY A 151 -13.22 -11.69 0.23
C GLY A 151 -12.57 -12.96 0.80
N ARG A 152 -11.23 -13.00 0.90
CA ARG A 152 -10.44 -14.15 1.39
C ARG A 152 -10.28 -14.08 2.91
N ARG A 153 -11.41 -14.08 3.62
CA ARG A 153 -11.50 -13.82 5.08
C ARG A 153 -10.60 -14.73 5.94
N GLU A 154 -10.57 -16.04 5.66
CA GLU A 154 -9.79 -17.00 6.46
C GLU A 154 -8.28 -16.74 6.35
N GLU A 155 -7.81 -16.42 5.15
CA GLU A 155 -6.41 -16.07 4.92
C GLU A 155 -6.06 -14.71 5.51
N ALA A 156 -6.95 -13.71 5.34
CA ALA A 156 -6.78 -12.40 5.96
C ALA A 156 -6.60 -12.51 7.48
N ARG A 157 -7.45 -13.31 8.13
CA ARG A 157 -7.35 -13.61 9.56
C ARG A 157 -5.97 -14.15 9.95
N GLU A 158 -5.45 -15.13 9.19
CA GLU A 158 -4.14 -15.71 9.46
C GLU A 158 -3.01 -14.68 9.34
N TRP A 159 -3.11 -13.77 8.37
CA TRP A 159 -2.13 -12.71 8.17
C TRP A 159 -2.24 -11.55 9.16
N PHE A 160 -3.44 -11.19 9.61
CA PHE A 160 -3.60 -10.26 10.74
C PHE A 160 -2.98 -10.82 12.01
N ALA A 161 -3.14 -12.12 12.29
CA ALA A 161 -2.49 -12.75 13.43
C ALA A 161 -0.95 -12.69 13.34
N ARG A 162 -0.38 -12.87 12.13
CA ARG A 162 1.06 -12.71 11.89
C ARG A 162 1.53 -11.26 12.03
N ALA A 163 0.74 -10.30 11.54
CA ALA A 163 1.04 -8.88 11.68
C ALA A 163 1.03 -8.49 13.17
N ALA A 164 -0.05 -8.81 13.89
CA ALA A 164 -0.19 -8.55 15.33
C ALA A 164 0.90 -9.20 16.17
N ALA A 165 1.32 -10.42 15.84
CA ALA A 165 2.41 -11.10 16.56
C ALA A 165 3.78 -10.43 16.38
N ALA A 166 3.99 -9.74 15.27
CA ALA A 166 5.23 -9.02 14.99
C ALA A 166 5.16 -7.54 15.40
N ASP A 167 3.98 -7.03 15.76
CA ASP A 167 3.73 -5.63 16.05
C ASP A 167 3.95 -5.30 17.53
N GLU A 168 5.19 -5.41 18.01
CA GLU A 168 5.54 -5.16 19.42
C GLU A 168 5.28 -3.71 19.84
N ASP A 169 5.43 -2.76 18.91
CA ASP A 169 5.30 -1.32 19.13
C ASP A 169 3.86 -0.80 18.88
N SER A 170 2.91 -1.70 18.57
CA SER A 170 1.50 -1.34 18.27
C SER A 170 1.38 -0.28 17.15
N LEU A 171 2.15 -0.48 16.08
CA LEU A 171 2.18 0.36 14.88
C LEU A 171 0.90 0.25 14.04
N THR A 172 0.14 -0.83 14.23
CA THR A 172 -1.07 -1.18 13.51
C THR A 172 -2.15 -1.66 14.47
N ASP A 173 -3.40 -1.62 14.02
CA ASP A 173 -4.58 -2.16 14.71
C ASP A 173 -4.79 -3.66 14.40
N ALA A 174 -3.76 -4.39 13.95
CA ALA A 174 -3.87 -5.79 13.52
C ALA A 174 -4.55 -6.71 14.54
N ALA A 175 -4.29 -6.50 15.83
CA ALA A 175 -4.89 -7.26 16.92
C ALA A 175 -6.40 -6.99 17.05
N GLU A 176 -6.82 -5.74 16.88
CA GLU A 176 -8.24 -5.34 16.92
C GLU A 176 -8.97 -5.93 15.72
N ARG A 177 -8.40 -5.79 14.52
CA ARG A 177 -8.92 -6.38 13.26
C ARG A 177 -9.09 -7.89 13.38
N LEU A 178 -8.16 -8.57 14.06
CA LEU A 178 -8.25 -10.02 14.30
C LEU A 178 -9.46 -10.39 15.18
N LEU A 179 -9.72 -9.62 16.23
CA LEU A 179 -10.86 -9.80 17.14
C LEU A 179 -12.19 -9.54 16.41
N GLU A 180 -12.26 -8.49 15.59
CA GLU A 180 -13.43 -8.22 14.74
C GLU A 180 -13.71 -9.41 13.79
N LEU A 181 -12.66 -10.00 13.22
CA LEU A 181 -12.77 -11.19 12.37
C LEU A 181 -13.22 -12.44 13.14
N ASP A 182 -13.03 -12.49 14.46
CA ASP A 182 -13.59 -13.53 15.34
C ASP A 182 -15.02 -13.26 15.81
N GLY A 183 -15.56 -12.08 15.51
CA GLY A 183 -16.85 -11.64 16.05
C GLY A 183 -16.77 -11.19 17.52
N VAL A 184 -15.56 -10.87 18.00
CA VAL A 184 -15.35 -10.20 19.28
C VAL A 184 -15.21 -8.71 19.00
N THR A 185 -16.27 -7.95 19.25
CA THR A 185 -16.19 -6.49 19.24
C THR A 185 -15.75 -6.03 20.62
N ILE A 186 -14.66 -5.28 20.71
CA ILE A 186 -14.35 -4.51 21.92
C ILE A 186 -15.32 -3.33 21.88
N GLU A 187 -16.43 -3.43 22.60
CA GLU A 187 -17.22 -2.24 22.91
C GLU A 187 -16.27 -1.32 23.68
N GLY A 188 -15.98 -0.14 23.11
CA GLY A 188 -15.20 0.88 23.80
C GLY A 188 -15.80 1.06 25.19
N ASP A 189 -14.93 1.15 26.19
CA ASP A 189 -15.30 1.47 27.57
C ASP A 189 -15.75 2.96 27.65
N ASP A 190 -16.72 3.34 26.82
CA ASP A 190 -17.53 4.54 26.90
C ASP A 190 -18.79 4.27 27.75
N ASN A 191 -18.73 3.27 28.64
CA ASN A 191 -19.64 3.21 29.77
C ASN A 191 -19.20 4.26 30.80
N GLU A 192 -19.42 5.53 30.48
CA GLU A 192 -19.66 6.55 31.49
C GLU A 192 -20.93 6.12 32.26
N ASP A 193 -20.72 5.41 33.37
CA ASP A 193 -21.69 5.19 34.43
C ASP A 193 -23.12 4.82 33.96
N GLU A 194 -23.34 3.56 33.58
CA GLU A 194 -24.66 2.96 33.83
C GLU A 194 -24.85 2.89 35.36
N ASP A 195 -25.44 3.96 35.91
CA ASP A 195 -26.13 3.94 37.21
C ASP A 195 -27.25 2.89 37.15
N ASP A 196 -26.89 1.62 37.34
CA ASP A 196 -27.83 0.52 37.56
C ASP A 196 -28.36 0.59 39.01
N GLU A 197 -29.20 1.59 39.28
CA GLU A 197 -30.17 1.57 40.39
C GLU A 197 -31.57 1.88 39.85
N THR A 198 -32.34 0.84 39.54
CA THR A 198 -33.71 0.57 40.04
C THR A 198 -34.21 -0.73 39.40
N GLY A 199 -34.50 -1.80 40.15
CA GLY A 199 -35.66 -1.88 41.05
C GLY A 199 -36.77 -2.74 40.41
N ASP A 200 -36.76 -4.03 40.73
CA ASP A 200 -37.79 -5.07 40.54
C ASP A 200 -39.25 -4.60 40.31
N THR A 201 -39.89 -5.01 39.20
CA THR A 201 -41.08 -5.90 39.17
C THR A 201 -41.72 -6.01 37.77
N PRO A 202 -42.26 -7.20 37.38
CA PRO A 202 -42.96 -7.40 36.11
C PRO A 202 -44.48 -7.22 36.29
N VAL A 203 -45.12 -6.43 35.43
CA VAL A 203 -46.59 -6.43 35.25
C VAL A 203 -46.98 -6.25 33.78
N ALA A 204 -48.07 -6.92 33.44
CA ALA A 204 -48.50 -7.27 32.09
C ALA A 204 -49.49 -6.28 31.45
N ASP A 205 -49.52 -6.34 30.11
CA ASP A 205 -50.69 -6.27 29.22
C ASP A 205 -51.58 -5.01 29.21
N SER A 206 -51.57 -4.26 28.10
CA SER A 206 -52.78 -3.63 27.50
C SER A 206 -52.58 -3.26 26.02
N ASP A 207 -53.51 -3.73 25.20
CA ASP A 207 -53.88 -3.36 23.82
C ASP A 207 -53.90 -1.85 23.45
N GLN A 208 -53.31 -1.51 22.28
CA GLN A 208 -53.82 -0.77 21.06
C GLN A 208 -54.79 0.44 21.19
N PRO A 209 -55.11 1.25 20.11
CA PRO A 209 -54.37 1.75 18.92
C PRO A 209 -54.67 3.26 18.55
N SER A 210 -54.27 3.70 17.34
CA SER A 210 -54.79 4.84 16.50
C SER A 210 -54.21 6.26 16.76
N THR A 211 -53.98 7.19 15.81
CA THR A 211 -54.58 7.52 14.49
C THR A 211 -53.63 8.34 13.58
N ASP A 212 -53.73 8.14 12.25
CA ASP A 212 -53.85 9.10 11.12
C ASP A 212 -53.31 10.54 11.28
N ALA A 213 -52.40 11.05 10.42
CA ALA A 213 -52.54 11.50 9.01
C ALA A 213 -52.76 13.02 8.88
N ASP A 214 -52.36 13.54 7.71
CA ASP A 214 -52.55 14.89 7.14
C ASP A 214 -51.49 15.95 7.52
N ASP A 215 -51.14 16.92 6.67
CA ASP A 215 -51.09 17.14 5.21
C ASP A 215 -50.52 18.57 5.07
N ASP A 216 -49.94 18.90 3.92
CA ASP A 216 -49.77 20.25 3.35
C ASP A 216 -49.26 21.45 4.21
N ASP A 217 -48.15 22.07 3.79
CA ASP A 217 -48.29 23.40 3.19
C ASP A 217 -47.10 23.80 2.31
N ALA A 218 -47.44 24.41 1.18
CA ALA A 218 -46.57 24.83 0.10
C ALA A 218 -46.34 26.35 0.12
N ALA A 219 -45.21 26.74 -0.48
CA ALA A 219 -44.95 28.01 -1.19
C ALA A 219 -44.89 29.35 -0.42
N ASP A 220 -43.70 29.97 -0.49
CA ASP A 220 -43.41 31.40 -0.78
C ASP A 220 -41.87 31.44 -0.93
N ASP A 221 -41.23 31.57 -2.10
CA ASP A 221 -41.21 32.66 -3.08
C ASP A 221 -40.96 34.05 -2.46
N ASP A 222 -39.69 34.47 -2.48
CA ASP A 222 -39.29 35.88 -2.52
C ASP A 222 -37.83 35.99 -3.02
N ASP A 223 -37.74 36.14 -4.34
CA ASP A 223 -37.04 37.19 -5.09
C ASP A 223 -35.70 37.78 -4.57
N ALA A 224 -34.69 37.54 -5.42
CA ALA A 224 -33.83 38.53 -6.10
C ALA A 224 -32.77 39.39 -5.35
N ASP A 225 -31.64 39.46 -6.06
CA ASP A 225 -30.63 40.53 -6.13
C ASP A 225 -29.63 40.70 -4.97
N ASP A 226 -28.40 40.19 -5.16
CA ASP A 226 -27.27 41.13 -5.37
C ASP A 226 -26.09 40.43 -6.07
N ALA A 227 -25.73 40.96 -7.23
CA ALA A 227 -24.57 40.59 -8.01
C ALA A 227 -23.74 41.86 -8.21
N ASP A 228 -22.62 41.95 -7.51
CA ASP A 228 -21.55 42.94 -7.73
C ASP A 228 -20.21 42.17 -7.63
N ASP A 229 -19.48 41.99 -8.73
CA ASP A 229 -18.50 42.92 -9.34
C ASP A 229 -17.08 42.44 -8.95
N ALA A 230 -16.43 41.58 -9.74
CA ALA A 230 -15.54 41.91 -10.86
C ALA A 230 -14.33 42.80 -10.46
N ASP A 231 -13.17 42.15 -10.34
CA ASP A 231 -11.81 42.69 -10.51
C ASP A 231 -11.03 41.49 -11.09
N ASP A 232 -11.03 41.24 -12.40
CA ASP A 232 -10.23 41.88 -13.45
C ASP A 232 -8.80 42.27 -13.02
N ALA A 233 -7.87 41.38 -13.36
CA ALA A 233 -6.48 41.69 -13.61
C ALA A 233 -6.00 40.76 -14.73
N ASP A 234 -6.35 41.14 -15.95
CA ASP A 234 -5.70 40.73 -17.19
C ASP A 234 -4.17 41.03 -17.18
N ASP A 235 -3.50 40.29 -18.07
CA ASP A 235 -2.39 40.70 -18.92
C ASP A 235 -0.98 40.20 -18.55
N ALA A 236 -0.57 39.10 -19.20
CA ALA A 236 0.48 39.15 -20.21
C ALA A 236 0.55 37.82 -20.99
N ASP A 237 0.06 37.89 -22.23
CA ASP A 237 0.47 37.05 -23.36
C ASP A 237 2.00 37.09 -23.55
N ASP A 238 2.62 35.97 -23.92
CA ASP A 238 3.87 35.97 -24.71
C ASP A 238 4.01 34.63 -25.46
N ASP A 239 3.63 34.70 -26.74
CA ASP A 239 4.22 34.08 -27.94
C ASP A 239 4.25 32.55 -28.14
N ASP A 240 3.26 32.13 -28.93
CA ASP A 240 3.39 31.33 -30.17
C ASP A 240 4.79 31.30 -30.79
N ASP A 241 5.31 30.10 -31.05
CA ASP A 241 6.32 29.83 -32.08
C ASP A 241 5.99 28.46 -32.71
N GLU A 242 4.99 28.48 -33.60
CA GLU A 242 4.78 27.46 -34.64
C GLU A 242 5.62 27.86 -35.87
N ASP A 243 6.83 27.29 -36.00
CA ASP A 243 7.60 27.37 -37.24
C ASP A 243 7.39 26.08 -38.05
N GLU A 244 6.32 26.10 -38.86
CA GLU A 244 6.16 25.29 -40.07
C GLU A 244 6.85 26.02 -41.23
N ASP A 245 8.03 25.55 -41.65
CA ASP A 245 8.62 25.89 -42.95
C ASP A 245 8.64 24.62 -43.83
N GLU A 246 7.58 24.45 -44.61
CA GLU A 246 7.56 23.70 -45.87
C GLU A 246 7.98 24.66 -47.01
N ASP A 247 8.97 24.27 -47.81
CA ASP A 247 9.25 24.68 -49.21
C ASP A 247 10.52 23.88 -49.61
N ASP A 248 10.42 22.66 -50.17
CA ASP A 248 10.14 22.32 -51.58
C ASP A 248 11.23 22.80 -52.57
N ASP A 249 11.85 21.82 -53.23
CA ASP A 249 12.35 21.80 -54.62
C ASP A 249 13.68 21.03 -54.80
N ASP A 250 13.52 19.87 -55.46
CA ASP A 250 14.30 19.33 -56.58
C ASP A 250 15.83 19.19 -56.48
N ASP A 251 16.29 17.93 -56.55
CA ASP A 251 17.06 17.49 -57.72
C ASP A 251 17.03 15.94 -57.84
N GLU A 252 16.51 15.51 -58.99
CA GLU A 252 16.52 14.17 -59.56
C GLU A 252 17.95 13.70 -59.88
N ASP A 253 18.19 12.37 -59.80
CA ASP A 253 18.98 11.56 -60.75
C ASP A 253 19.18 10.17 -60.09
N ASP A 254 18.36 9.17 -60.42
CA ASP A 254 18.53 8.19 -61.53
C ASP A 254 19.74 7.26 -61.34
N ASP A 255 19.43 5.96 -61.26
CA ASP A 255 20.05 4.86 -62.03
C ASP A 255 20.22 3.53 -61.26
N ASP A 256 19.53 2.53 -61.82
CA ASP A 256 19.92 1.14 -62.04
C ASP A 256 19.59 0.06 -60.99
N GLU A 257 18.41 -0.54 -61.23
CA GLU A 257 18.18 -1.97 -61.52
C GLU A 257 19.37 -2.93 -61.35
N ASP A 258 19.19 -4.02 -60.60
CA ASP A 258 19.30 -5.36 -61.19
C ASP A 258 18.62 -6.42 -60.30
N ASP A 259 17.81 -7.20 -61.00
CA ASP A 259 17.02 -8.38 -60.66
C ASP A 259 17.87 -9.61 -60.30
N ASP A 260 17.15 -10.66 -59.87
CA ASP A 260 17.46 -12.09 -59.98
C ASP A 260 18.34 -12.72 -58.87
N ASP A 261 17.73 -13.48 -57.96
CA ASP A 261 17.35 -14.88 -58.26
C ASP A 261 16.66 -15.54 -57.05
N ASP A 262 15.46 -16.04 -57.33
CA ASP A 262 14.77 -17.10 -56.60
C ASP A 262 15.60 -18.41 -56.61
N ASP A 263 15.53 -19.17 -55.52
CA ASP A 263 15.37 -20.65 -55.57
C ASP A 263 15.17 -21.20 -54.15
N ASP A 264 13.90 -21.54 -53.87
CA ASP A 264 13.41 -22.83 -53.37
C ASP A 264 14.17 -23.57 -52.24
N ASP A 265 13.48 -23.79 -51.11
CA ASP A 265 12.82 -25.09 -50.88
C ASP A 265 12.03 -25.12 -49.54
N ASP A 266 10.72 -25.26 -49.69
CA ASP A 266 9.66 -25.93 -48.91
C ASP A 266 9.95 -26.48 -47.48
N ASP A 267 9.16 -25.95 -46.53
CA ASP A 267 8.28 -26.57 -45.49
C ASP A 267 8.04 -28.12 -45.51
N ASP A 268 7.51 -28.83 -44.50
CA ASP A 268 7.24 -28.67 -43.06
C ASP A 268 6.72 -30.02 -42.46
N ASP A 269 6.26 -29.97 -41.20
CA ASP A 269 5.28 -30.85 -40.53
C ASP A 269 5.67 -32.10 -39.70
N GLU A 270 5.65 -31.88 -38.39
CA GLU A 270 4.79 -32.45 -37.33
C GLU A 270 4.21 -33.91 -37.36
N VAL A 271 4.29 -34.49 -36.14
CA VAL A 271 3.45 -35.49 -35.43
C VAL A 271 3.31 -36.96 -35.90
N THR A 272 3.56 -37.90 -34.98
CA THR A 272 2.55 -38.87 -34.47
C THR A 272 3.08 -39.79 -33.34
N GLU A 273 2.22 -40.04 -32.34
CA GLU A 273 2.35 -41.04 -31.27
C GLU A 273 2.35 -42.50 -31.78
N ALA A 274 3.05 -43.40 -31.08
CA ALA A 274 2.59 -44.79 -30.84
C ALA A 274 3.34 -45.48 -29.69
N GLN A 275 2.61 -46.33 -28.97
CA GLN A 275 2.89 -46.91 -27.65
C GLN A 275 3.68 -48.23 -27.67
N ALA A 276 4.35 -48.50 -26.53
CA ALA A 276 4.54 -49.76 -25.80
C ALA A 276 5.06 -51.04 -26.50
N THR A 277 6.04 -51.71 -25.89
CA THR A 277 5.95 -53.14 -25.46
C THR A 277 7.16 -53.61 -24.62
N ASP A 278 6.81 -54.38 -23.58
CA ASP A 278 7.43 -55.59 -23.03
C ASP A 278 8.75 -55.58 -22.21
N THR A 279 8.60 -56.03 -20.95
CA THR A 279 9.63 -56.50 -19.98
C THR A 279 9.98 -57.96 -20.29
N PRO A 280 11.15 -58.52 -19.88
CA PRO A 280 11.14 -59.33 -18.64
C PRO A 280 12.47 -59.41 -17.85
N ALA A 281 12.32 -59.76 -16.55
CA ALA A 281 13.21 -60.50 -15.64
C ALA A 281 14.57 -59.87 -15.27
N GLY A 282 15.05 -59.83 -14.02
CA GLY A 282 14.73 -60.58 -12.80
C GLY A 282 16.06 -61.07 -12.20
N ASP A 283 16.42 -60.62 -10.98
CA ASP A 283 17.28 -61.34 -10.00
C ASP A 283 17.40 -60.51 -8.71
N GLU A 284 16.83 -61.00 -7.61
CA GLU A 284 17.31 -60.82 -6.22
C GLU A 284 18.18 -62.05 -5.88
N PRO A 285 18.94 -62.17 -4.75
CA PRO A 285 18.92 -61.40 -3.49
C PRO A 285 20.32 -61.15 -2.85
N ALA A 286 20.36 -60.54 -1.66
CA ALA A 286 20.93 -61.15 -0.42
C ALA A 286 21.61 -60.15 0.56
N ASP A 287 21.00 -60.08 1.75
CA ASP A 287 21.59 -60.25 3.09
C ASP A 287 22.60 -59.29 3.75
N ALA A 288 22.29 -59.10 5.05
CA ALA A 288 23.16 -58.82 6.22
C ALA A 288 23.70 -57.39 6.38
N ASP A 289 23.74 -56.72 7.54
CA ASP A 289 23.67 -57.00 8.99
C ASP A 289 23.29 -55.64 9.64
N VAL A 290 22.30 -55.43 10.52
CA VAL A 290 22.08 -55.83 11.94
C VAL A 290 23.22 -55.45 12.93
N ALA A 291 23.03 -54.29 13.58
CA ALA A 291 23.16 -54.01 15.05
C ALA A 291 24.58 -53.79 15.68
N PRO A 292 24.72 -53.44 16.98
CA PRO A 292 24.01 -52.41 17.81
C PRO A 292 24.91 -51.59 18.78
N VAL A 293 24.29 -50.59 19.43
CA VAL A 293 24.35 -50.13 20.86
C VAL A 293 25.68 -50.16 21.64
N GLY A 294 25.96 -49.02 22.30
CA GLY A 294 26.80 -48.92 23.50
C GLY A 294 26.23 -47.95 24.54
N GLU A 295 25.51 -48.49 25.52
CA GLU A 295 25.40 -48.06 26.93
C GLU A 295 26.81 -48.08 27.59
N GLU A 296 27.18 -47.47 28.73
CA GLU A 296 26.50 -46.97 29.93
C GLU A 296 27.56 -46.28 30.86
N SER A 297 27.09 -45.76 31.99
CA SER A 297 27.76 -45.64 33.32
C SER A 297 28.30 -44.28 33.82
N GLU A 298 27.42 -43.63 34.60
CA GLU A 298 27.53 -43.39 36.06
C GLU A 298 28.79 -42.74 36.67
N ARG A 299 28.71 -41.49 37.18
CA ARG A 299 28.40 -41.02 38.58
C ARG A 299 29.68 -40.63 39.39
N PRO A 300 29.62 -40.08 40.65
CA PRO A 300 29.68 -38.63 40.96
C PRO A 300 30.73 -38.28 42.06
N ALA A 301 30.82 -37.01 42.50
CA ALA A 301 31.11 -36.55 43.89
C ALA A 301 31.57 -35.06 43.91
N LYS A 302 30.86 -34.16 44.60
CA LYS A 302 31.18 -33.60 45.96
C LYS A 302 32.53 -32.84 45.96
N GLY A 303 32.64 -31.53 46.18
CA GLY A 303 31.93 -30.67 47.14
C GLY A 303 32.97 -30.18 48.16
N ASP A 304 33.10 -28.86 48.35
CA ASP A 304 33.54 -28.15 49.58
C ASP A 304 33.72 -26.65 49.21
N LYS A 305 32.80 -25.78 49.64
CA LYS A 305 32.93 -24.88 50.81
C LYS A 305 34.04 -23.81 50.67
N GLU A 306 33.60 -22.57 50.41
CA GLU A 306 33.78 -21.32 51.21
C GLU A 306 35.07 -21.11 52.07
N PRO A 307 35.44 -19.87 52.48
CA PRO A 307 34.60 -18.65 52.58
C PRO A 307 35.26 -17.30 52.18
N GLU A 308 34.39 -16.28 52.18
CA GLU A 308 34.57 -14.86 52.60
C GLU A 308 35.87 -14.10 52.26
N ALA A 309 35.70 -12.98 51.53
CA ALA A 309 35.73 -11.62 52.08
C ALA A 309 35.34 -10.59 51.01
#